data_AF-A0A8J2I5F5-F1
#
_entry.id   AF-A0A8J2I5F5-F1
#
_cell.length_a   1.000
_cell.length_b   1.000
_cell.length_c   1.000
_cell.angle_alpha   90.00
_cell.angle_beta   90.00
_cell.angle_gamma   90.00
#
_symmetry.space_group_name_H-M   'P 1'
#
loop_
_entity.id
_entity.type
_entity.pdbx_description
1 polymer ?
#
loop_
_entity_poly.entity_id
_entity_poly.type
_entity_poly.pdbx_seq_one_letter_code
_entity_poly.pdbx_strand_id
1 'polypeptide(L)'
;MLGLSYWVVPIFSAVVWTAMLITMLVYWAATGKPRYVTMSEGQHIPYISDIGADYLKAMFIAMSAVTVVTFDLAFIFERWLRHTNKLAPNTSHWQKIYSMCATVAAIVGAAGLILLTIFDCKNHNRLHNIFLGVFIIGYIISAIFICWEYQRLGIHYREHSILRISFWIKLFFIITEVCLAVAFAVCSKQHVYNVAAVLEWCVSFIYCFYVFSFFIDFLPATRSKHHQSKQTEMQVFEESSETERSHMGDGAADNQQYYRGNSQMAVPQTNGYTNGYTNGNGYTNGNTNGYVSHTANGYPKPAVDPSPLPSQNF
;
A
#
# COMPACT_ATOMS: atom_id res chain seq x y z
N MET A 1 -12.24 11.78 21.97
CA MET A 1 -11.42 10.69 21.38
C MET A 1 -10.07 11.31 21.01
N LEU A 2 -8.95 10.75 21.46
CA LEU A 2 -7.62 11.28 21.11
C LEU A 2 -7.41 11.15 19.60
N GLY A 3 -7.36 12.29 18.90
CA GLY A 3 -7.10 12.38 17.46
C GLY A 3 -5.63 12.17 17.14
N LEU A 4 -5.06 11.05 17.62
CA LEU A 4 -3.68 10.68 17.37
C LEU A 4 -3.51 10.49 15.86
N SER A 5 -2.76 11.39 15.23
CA SER A 5 -2.50 11.35 13.79
C SER A 5 -1.60 10.17 13.49
N TYR A 6 -2.18 9.00 13.20
CA TYR A 6 -1.45 7.75 12.97
C TYR A 6 -0.32 7.89 11.93
N TRP A 7 -0.51 8.78 10.94
CA TRP A 7 0.48 9.11 9.92
C TRP A 7 1.76 9.79 10.44
N VAL A 8 1.72 10.44 11.61
CA VAL A 8 2.90 11.09 12.24
C VAL A 8 3.87 10.06 12.81
N VAL A 9 3.39 8.86 13.16
CA VAL A 9 4.16 7.82 13.85
C VAL A 9 5.39 7.34 13.05
N PRO A 10 5.27 6.90 11.77
CA PRO A 10 6.45 6.55 10.96
C PRO A 10 7.35 7.76 10.66
N ILE A 11 6.79 8.97 10.53
CA ILE A 11 7.58 10.19 10.35
C ILE A 11 8.44 10.47 11.59
N PHE A 12 7.87 10.39 12.78
CA PHE A 12 8.58 10.60 14.04
C PHE A 12 9.72 9.59 14.19
N SER A 13 9.46 8.30 13.92
CA SER A 13 10.49 7.26 13.91
C SER A 13 11.64 7.59 12.95
N ALA A 14 11.34 7.91 11.69
CA ALA A 14 12.34 8.29 10.68
C ALA A 14 13.14 9.54 11.07
N VAL A 15 12.50 10.55 11.67
CA VAL A 15 13.16 11.77 12.15
C VAL A 15 14.10 11.48 13.33
N VAL A 16 13.67 10.68 14.31
CA VAL A 16 14.51 10.28 15.45
C VAL A 16 15.75 9.51 14.98
N TRP A 17 15.57 8.55 14.07
CA TRP A 17 16.66 7.79 13.45
C TRP A 17 17.65 8.69 12.70
N THR A 18 17.13 9.58 11.85
CA THR A 18 17.96 10.53 11.07
C THR A 18 18.72 11.49 11.98
N ALA A 19 18.05 12.04 12.98
CA ALA A 19 18.67 12.94 13.95
C ALA A 19 19.81 12.25 14.71
N MET A 20 19.64 10.98 15.08
CA MET A 20 20.69 10.17 15.70
C MET A 20 21.90 10.00 14.76
N LEU A 21 21.69 9.56 13.52
CA LEU A 21 22.76 9.36 12.54
C LEU A 21 23.50 10.67 12.21
N ILE A 22 22.77 11.76 11.97
CA ILE A 22 23.37 13.08 11.73
C ILE A 22 24.15 13.53 12.97
N THR A 23 23.63 13.35 14.19
CA THR A 23 24.33 13.75 15.42
C THR A 23 25.64 12.99 15.58
N MET A 24 25.66 11.68 15.31
CA MET A 24 26.90 10.89 15.33
C MET A 24 27.93 11.37 14.31
N LEU A 25 27.51 11.60 13.06
CA LEU A 25 28.38 12.04 11.99
C LEU A 25 28.93 13.45 12.23
N VAL A 26 28.08 14.37 12.70
CA VAL A 26 28.46 15.74 13.07
C VAL A 26 29.38 15.74 14.29
N TYR A 27 29.10 14.94 15.31
CA TYR A 27 29.97 14.80 16.48
C TYR A 27 31.37 14.32 16.11
N TRP A 28 31.47 13.26 15.29
CA TRP A 28 32.75 12.76 14.80
C TRP A 28 33.50 13.80 13.95
N ALA A 29 32.80 14.51 13.06
CA ALA A 29 33.41 15.56 12.25
C ALA A 29 33.89 16.77 13.10
N ALA A 30 33.07 17.23 14.06
CA ALA A 30 33.35 18.39 14.90
C ALA A 30 34.43 18.13 15.96
N THR A 31 34.60 16.88 16.41
CA THR A 31 35.67 16.46 17.34
C THR A 31 37.01 16.19 16.65
N GLY A 32 37.16 16.55 15.37
CA GLY A 32 38.42 16.41 14.63
C GLY A 32 38.64 15.02 14.05
N LYS A 33 37.58 14.24 13.84
CA LYS A 33 37.60 12.86 13.29
C LYS A 33 38.44 11.89 14.15
N PRO A 34 38.12 11.72 15.45
CA PRO A 34 38.85 10.81 16.32
C PRO A 34 38.81 9.38 15.79
N ARG A 35 39.89 8.64 16.08
CA ARG A 35 40.01 7.21 15.82
C ARG A 35 39.59 6.45 17.07
N TYR A 36 38.50 5.68 17.00
CA TYR A 36 37.98 4.90 18.12
C TYR A 36 38.80 3.63 18.35
N VAL A 37 38.81 3.14 19.60
CA VAL A 37 39.52 1.91 19.99
C VAL A 37 38.94 0.63 19.35
N THR A 38 37.73 0.71 18.82
CA THR A 38 37.05 -0.37 18.10
C THR A 38 37.41 -0.43 16.61
N MET A 39 38.03 0.64 16.06
CA MET A 39 38.41 0.72 14.65
C MET A 39 39.63 -0.15 14.33
N SER A 40 39.49 -1.01 13.33
CA SER A 40 40.55 -1.91 12.86
C SER A 40 41.71 -1.15 12.22
N GLU A 41 42.92 -1.72 12.24
CA GLU A 41 44.11 -1.11 11.61
C GLU A 41 43.83 -0.78 10.13
N GLY A 42 44.26 0.40 9.66
CA GLY A 42 43.94 0.90 8.32
C GLY A 42 42.50 1.41 8.08
N GLN A 43 41.58 1.27 9.06
CA GLN A 43 40.28 1.94 9.04
C GLN A 43 40.43 3.44 9.36
N HIS A 44 39.80 4.30 8.56
CA HIS A 44 39.79 5.76 8.65
C HIS A 44 38.38 6.34 8.79
N ILE A 45 37.37 5.61 8.29
CA ILE A 45 35.95 5.95 8.44
C ILE A 45 35.36 5.06 9.54
N PRO A 46 34.79 5.62 10.61
CA PRO A 46 34.18 4.82 11.68
C PRO A 46 32.86 4.21 11.19
N TYR A 47 32.57 3.02 11.68
CA TYR A 47 31.21 2.48 11.68
C TYR A 47 30.31 3.33 12.62
N ILE A 48 29.01 3.31 12.41
CA ILE A 48 28.00 3.86 13.32
C ILE A 48 28.17 3.21 14.71
N SER A 49 28.42 1.90 14.73
CA SER A 49 28.71 1.13 15.93
C SER A 49 29.98 1.59 16.66
N ASP A 50 31.03 2.03 15.97
CA ASP A 50 32.25 2.58 16.60
C ASP A 50 31.93 3.84 17.43
N ILE A 51 31.17 4.77 16.85
CA ILE A 51 30.74 6.01 17.52
C ILE A 51 29.75 5.67 18.66
N GLY A 52 28.82 4.75 18.38
CA GLY A 52 27.79 4.27 19.31
C GLY A 52 28.31 3.40 20.46
N ALA A 53 29.59 3.00 20.46
CA ALA A 53 30.23 2.24 21.54
C ALA A 53 31.07 3.11 22.50
N ASP A 54 31.22 4.40 22.19
CA ASP A 54 31.98 5.37 23.00
C ASP A 54 31.04 6.38 23.69
N TYR A 55 31.45 7.64 23.86
CA TYR A 55 30.71 8.71 24.52
C TYR A 55 29.21 8.81 24.14
N LEU A 56 28.85 8.54 22.88
CA LEU A 56 27.47 8.62 22.40
C LEU A 56 26.62 7.35 22.65
N LYS A 57 27.13 6.34 23.37
CA LYS A 57 26.42 5.08 23.63
C LYS A 57 25.03 5.26 24.26
N ALA A 58 24.90 6.14 25.26
CA ALA A 58 23.60 6.38 25.90
C ALA A 58 22.57 6.98 24.92
N MET A 59 23.01 7.88 24.03
CA MET A 59 22.19 8.42 22.96
C MET A 59 21.83 7.35 21.93
N PHE A 60 22.79 6.50 21.54
CA PHE A 60 22.57 5.42 20.57
C PHE A 60 21.48 4.46 21.03
N ILE A 61 21.55 4.01 22.30
CA ILE A 61 20.54 3.13 22.91
C ILE A 61 19.18 3.83 22.94
N ALA A 62 19.10 5.04 23.50
CA ALA A 62 17.83 5.74 23.69
C ALA A 62 17.13 6.06 22.35
N MET A 63 17.86 6.62 21.39
CA MET A 63 17.31 7.02 20.09
C MET A 63 16.97 5.80 19.21
N SER A 64 17.77 4.73 19.25
CA SER A 64 17.44 3.48 18.55
C SER A 64 16.18 2.84 19.13
N ALA A 65 16.06 2.76 20.47
CA ALA A 65 14.89 2.21 21.13
C ALA A 65 13.61 3.02 20.80
N VAL A 66 13.67 4.36 20.86
CA VAL A 66 12.55 5.22 20.46
C VAL A 66 12.19 5.01 18.99
N THR A 67 13.19 4.92 18.10
CA THR A 67 12.99 4.65 16.67
C THR A 67 12.19 3.38 16.45
N VAL A 68 12.65 2.22 16.95
CA VAL A 68 12.00 0.93 16.63
C VAL A 68 10.69 0.72 17.36
N VAL A 69 10.55 1.17 18.61
CA VAL A 69 9.27 1.10 19.32
C VAL A 69 8.21 1.94 18.59
N THR A 70 8.58 3.12 18.09
CA THR A 70 7.64 3.94 17.30
C THR A 70 7.42 3.41 15.88
N PHE A 71 8.39 2.72 15.29
CA PHE A 71 8.19 2.03 14.02
C PHE A 71 7.24 0.84 14.16
N ASP A 72 7.43 -0.02 15.16
CA ASP A 72 6.56 -1.18 15.44
C ASP A 72 5.12 -0.75 15.75
N LEU A 73 4.92 0.42 16.40
CA LEU A 73 3.59 1.02 16.55
C LEU A 73 2.91 1.31 15.20
N ALA A 74 3.65 1.60 14.12
CA ALA A 74 3.05 1.76 12.79
C ALA A 74 2.43 0.43 12.29
N PHE A 75 3.09 -0.70 12.48
CA PHE A 75 2.53 -2.02 12.14
C PHE A 75 1.24 -2.31 12.93
N ILE A 76 1.26 -2.00 14.23
CA ILE A 76 0.09 -2.17 15.12
C ILE A 76 -1.06 -1.24 14.70
N PHE A 77 -0.77 0.02 14.35
CA PHE A 77 -1.80 0.97 13.87
C PHE A 77 -2.33 0.61 12.49
N GLU A 78 -1.49 0.16 11.56
CA GLU A 78 -1.94 -0.36 10.26
C GLU A 78 -2.92 -1.52 10.48
N ARG A 79 -2.53 -2.50 11.31
CA ARG A 79 -3.36 -3.66 11.66
C ARG A 79 -4.69 -3.25 12.29
N TRP A 80 -4.68 -2.33 13.24
CA TRP A 80 -5.88 -1.87 13.94
C TRP A 80 -6.80 -1.03 13.04
N LEU A 81 -6.27 -0.18 12.17
CA LEU A 81 -7.05 0.60 11.21
C LEU A 81 -7.70 -0.30 10.13
N ARG A 82 -7.00 -1.34 9.67
CA ARG A 82 -7.57 -2.41 8.81
C ARG A 82 -8.68 -3.17 9.52
N HIS A 83 -8.56 -3.40 10.83
CA HIS A 83 -9.60 -4.07 11.62
C HIS A 83 -10.81 -3.17 11.96
N THR A 84 -10.66 -1.85 11.84
CA THR A 84 -11.69 -0.83 12.09
C THR A 84 -12.33 -0.32 10.78
N ASN A 85 -12.07 -0.97 9.64
CA ASN A 85 -12.53 -0.59 8.30
C ASN A 85 -12.15 0.86 7.88
N LYS A 86 -11.13 1.45 8.51
CA LYS A 86 -10.56 2.77 8.18
C LYS A 86 -9.46 2.72 7.11
N LEU A 87 -8.96 1.51 6.86
CA LEU A 87 -8.14 1.13 5.70
C LEU A 87 -8.85 -0.02 4.99
N ALA A 88 -8.45 -0.32 3.75
CA ALA A 88 -9.00 -1.41 2.96
C ALA A 88 -8.98 -2.73 3.78
N PRO A 89 -10.16 -3.34 4.04
CA PRO A 89 -10.27 -4.45 4.98
C PRO A 89 -9.63 -5.72 4.40
N ASN A 90 -9.11 -6.57 5.30
CA ASN A 90 -8.51 -7.83 4.90
C ASN A 90 -9.59 -8.85 4.51
N THR A 91 -9.86 -8.96 3.21
CA THR A 91 -10.83 -9.88 2.59
C THR A 91 -10.52 -11.36 2.81
N SER A 92 -9.32 -11.72 3.30
CA SER A 92 -8.93 -13.14 3.42
C SER A 92 -8.04 -13.44 4.63
N HIS A 93 -8.24 -14.61 5.24
CA HIS A 93 -7.50 -15.08 6.41
C HIS A 93 -5.98 -15.06 6.24
N TRP A 94 -5.44 -15.40 5.06
CA TRP A 94 -3.99 -15.38 4.81
C TRP A 94 -3.39 -13.98 4.91
N GLN A 95 -4.11 -12.92 4.54
CA GLN A 95 -3.63 -11.53 4.73
C GLN A 95 -3.48 -11.24 6.23
N LYS A 96 -4.43 -11.70 7.06
CA LYS A 96 -4.34 -11.58 8.53
C LYS A 96 -3.12 -12.32 9.08
N ILE A 97 -2.77 -13.50 8.54
CA ILE A 97 -1.57 -14.25 8.91
C ILE A 97 -0.30 -13.48 8.52
N TYR A 98 -0.16 -13.03 7.27
CA TYR A 98 1.01 -12.27 6.81
C TYR A 98 1.21 -10.98 7.63
N SER A 99 0.14 -10.24 7.94
CA SER A 99 0.18 -9.06 8.79
C SER A 99 0.73 -9.36 10.20
N MET A 100 0.33 -10.49 10.80
CA MET A 100 0.84 -10.92 12.10
C MET A 100 2.29 -11.38 12.03
N CYS A 101 2.66 -12.16 11.01
CA CYS A 101 4.05 -12.58 10.79
C CYS A 101 4.98 -11.40 10.55
N ALA A 102 4.54 -10.38 9.80
CA ALA A 102 5.25 -9.13 9.60
C ALA A 102 5.48 -8.39 10.93
N THR A 103 4.43 -8.24 11.73
CA THR A 103 4.49 -7.55 13.03
C THR A 103 5.43 -8.27 14.01
N VAL A 104 5.36 -9.61 14.10
CA VAL A 104 6.25 -10.41 14.97
C VAL A 104 7.71 -10.32 14.50
N ALA A 105 7.95 -10.39 13.19
CA ALA A 105 9.30 -10.25 12.63
C ALA A 105 9.89 -8.83 12.84
N ALA A 106 9.05 -7.79 12.77
CA ALA A 106 9.45 -6.42 13.10
C ALA A 106 9.87 -6.30 14.58
N ILE A 107 9.07 -6.83 15.51
CA ILE A 107 9.40 -6.84 16.95
C ILE A 107 10.70 -7.59 17.25
N VAL A 108 10.98 -8.69 16.54
CA VAL A 108 12.26 -9.42 16.65
C VAL A 108 13.42 -8.57 16.10
N GLY A 109 13.22 -7.87 14.98
CA GLY A 109 14.19 -6.92 14.43
C GLY A 109 14.47 -5.73 15.37
N ALA A 110 13.42 -5.16 15.96
CA ALA A 110 13.46 -4.10 16.97
C ALA A 110 14.25 -4.52 18.21
N ALA A 111 13.95 -5.71 18.74
CA ALA A 111 14.72 -6.30 19.85
C ALA A 111 16.19 -6.50 19.46
N GLY A 112 16.47 -6.96 18.24
CA GLY A 112 17.83 -7.03 17.69
C GLY A 112 18.57 -5.69 17.73
N LEU A 113 17.93 -4.60 17.28
CA LEU A 113 18.54 -3.27 17.28
C LEU A 113 18.77 -2.75 18.71
N ILE A 114 17.81 -2.90 19.61
CA ILE A 114 17.99 -2.48 21.00
C ILE A 114 19.14 -3.27 21.65
N LEU A 115 19.19 -4.58 21.46
CA LEU A 115 20.23 -5.43 22.05
C LEU A 115 21.63 -5.16 21.44
N LEU A 116 21.77 -4.87 20.14
CA LEU A 116 23.08 -4.50 19.57
C LEU A 116 23.60 -3.14 20.08
N THR A 117 22.71 -2.20 20.45
CA THR A 117 23.15 -0.93 21.06
C THR A 117 23.61 -1.09 22.51
N ILE A 118 23.05 -2.06 23.25
CA ILE A 118 23.44 -2.38 24.63
C ILE A 118 24.74 -3.20 24.63
N PHE A 119 24.76 -4.29 23.87
CA PHE A 119 25.92 -5.14 23.63
C PHE A 119 26.78 -4.55 22.52
N ASP A 120 27.50 -3.48 22.87
CA ASP A 120 28.35 -2.72 21.95
C ASP A 120 29.51 -3.53 21.34
N CYS A 121 30.10 -2.98 20.26
CA CYS A 121 31.27 -3.59 19.60
C CYS A 121 32.56 -3.52 20.44
N LYS A 122 32.62 -2.70 21.49
CA LYS A 122 33.78 -2.49 22.36
C LYS A 122 33.98 -3.60 23.39
N ASN A 123 32.90 -4.00 24.06
CA ASN A 123 32.91 -4.98 25.14
C ASN A 123 32.35 -6.33 24.70
N HIS A 124 31.41 -6.34 23.74
CA HIS A 124 30.62 -7.52 23.37
C HIS A 124 30.52 -7.75 21.86
N ASN A 125 31.60 -7.49 21.11
CA ASN A 125 31.64 -7.55 19.63
C ASN A 125 30.95 -8.79 19.01
N ARG A 126 31.12 -9.99 19.60
CA ARG A 126 30.43 -11.20 19.10
C ARG A 126 28.90 -11.11 19.23
N LEU A 127 28.38 -10.60 20.34
CA LEU A 127 26.95 -10.39 20.54
C LEU A 127 26.43 -9.26 19.65
N HIS A 128 27.19 -8.16 19.54
CA HIS A 128 26.87 -7.05 18.64
C HIS A 128 26.57 -7.53 17.21
N ASN A 129 27.49 -8.31 16.63
CA ASN A 129 27.34 -8.83 15.27
C ASN A 129 26.19 -9.84 15.12
N ILE A 130 25.90 -10.64 16.16
CA ILE A 130 24.74 -11.54 16.15
C ILE A 130 23.44 -10.73 16.14
N PHE A 131 23.32 -9.72 17.01
CA PHE A 131 22.13 -8.88 17.10
C PHE A 131 21.96 -7.95 15.89
N LEU A 132 23.04 -7.52 15.25
CA LEU A 132 23.03 -6.87 13.93
C LEU A 132 22.43 -7.77 12.86
N GLY A 133 22.81 -9.06 12.85
CA GLY A 133 22.19 -10.06 11.99
C GLY A 133 20.69 -10.25 12.26
N VAL A 134 20.29 -10.34 13.54
CA VAL A 134 18.87 -10.45 13.95
C VAL A 134 18.06 -9.22 13.53
N PHE A 135 18.61 -8.01 13.71
CA PHE A 135 18.00 -6.75 13.27
C PHE A 135 17.72 -6.76 11.75
N ILE A 136 18.76 -6.98 10.94
CA ILE A 136 18.67 -6.96 9.47
C ILE A 136 17.71 -8.05 8.97
N ILE A 137 17.87 -9.29 9.44
CA ILE A 137 17.05 -10.43 8.99
C ILE A 137 15.59 -10.27 9.45
N GLY A 138 15.36 -9.79 10.68
CA GLY A 138 14.02 -9.56 11.21
C GLY A 138 13.22 -8.56 10.38
N TYR A 139 13.81 -7.39 10.07
CA TYR A 139 13.14 -6.39 9.24
C TYR A 139 13.01 -6.82 7.77
N ILE A 140 13.96 -7.55 7.17
CA ILE A 140 13.79 -8.11 5.82
C ILE A 140 12.63 -9.12 5.77
N ILE A 141 12.54 -10.05 6.73
CA ILE A 141 11.44 -11.01 6.80
C ILE A 141 10.11 -10.29 6.99
N SER A 142 10.08 -9.27 7.87
CA SER A 142 8.90 -8.43 8.07
C SER A 142 8.43 -7.76 6.78
N ALA A 143 9.38 -7.16 6.05
CA ALA A 143 9.14 -6.46 4.80
C ALA A 143 8.65 -7.39 3.67
N ILE A 144 9.15 -8.63 3.59
CA ILE A 144 8.65 -9.66 2.67
C ILE A 144 7.18 -9.99 2.96
N PHE A 145 6.81 -10.19 4.23
CA PHE A 145 5.43 -10.45 4.62
C PHE A 145 4.50 -9.26 4.33
N ILE A 146 4.96 -8.02 4.53
CA ILE A 146 4.24 -6.81 4.08
C ILE A 146 4.05 -6.85 2.56
N CYS A 147 5.10 -7.06 1.78
CA CYS A 147 5.00 -7.11 0.32
C CYS A 147 4.01 -8.18 -0.16
N TRP A 148 3.95 -9.35 0.47
CA TRP A 148 2.94 -10.36 0.15
C TRP A 148 1.51 -9.97 0.56
N GLU A 149 1.32 -9.32 1.71
CA GLU A 149 0.01 -8.75 2.09
C GLU A 149 -0.44 -7.71 1.03
N TYR A 150 0.42 -6.74 0.70
CA TYR A 150 0.11 -5.68 -0.26
C TYR A 150 -0.09 -6.18 -1.69
N GLN A 151 0.72 -7.14 -2.16
CA GLN A 151 0.52 -7.79 -3.47
C GLN A 151 -0.86 -8.45 -3.54
N ARG A 152 -1.26 -9.16 -2.48
CA ARG A 152 -2.55 -9.87 -2.43
C ARG A 152 -3.76 -8.94 -2.28
N LEU A 153 -3.61 -7.78 -1.61
CA LEU A 153 -4.64 -6.74 -1.59
C LEU A 153 -4.73 -5.99 -2.94
N GLY A 154 -3.59 -5.69 -3.57
CA GLY A 154 -3.50 -4.90 -4.81
C GLY A 154 -4.09 -5.58 -6.05
N ILE A 155 -4.21 -6.92 -6.03
CA ILE A 155 -4.92 -7.70 -7.05
C ILE A 155 -6.44 -7.43 -7.00
N HIS A 156 -7.01 -7.30 -5.81
CA HIS A 156 -8.44 -7.16 -5.60
C HIS A 156 -8.89 -5.69 -5.72
N TYR A 157 -8.16 -4.75 -5.10
CA TYR A 157 -8.46 -3.31 -5.15
C TYR A 157 -7.76 -2.60 -6.33
N ARG A 158 -8.10 -3.01 -7.56
CA ARG A 158 -7.43 -2.55 -8.79
C ARG A 158 -7.56 -1.05 -9.06
N GLU A 159 -8.50 -0.35 -8.42
CA GLU A 159 -8.77 1.07 -8.66
C GLU A 159 -7.94 2.03 -7.78
N HIS A 160 -7.42 1.58 -6.63
CA HIS A 160 -6.69 2.46 -5.70
C HIS A 160 -5.20 2.54 -6.03
N SER A 161 -4.83 3.53 -6.85
CA SER A 161 -3.44 3.81 -7.26
C SER A 161 -2.47 3.99 -6.09
N ILE A 162 -2.91 4.61 -4.98
CA ILE A 162 -2.10 4.91 -3.79
C ILE A 162 -1.50 3.64 -3.16
N LEU A 163 -2.26 2.55 -3.08
CA LEU A 163 -1.79 1.28 -2.51
C LEU A 163 -0.68 0.64 -3.38
N ARG A 164 -0.82 0.72 -4.71
CA ARG A 164 0.24 0.26 -5.63
C ARG A 164 1.50 1.12 -5.55
N ILE A 165 1.35 2.44 -5.42
CA ILE A 165 2.50 3.35 -5.30
C ILE A 165 3.29 3.04 -4.02
N SER A 166 2.61 2.89 -2.87
CA SER A 166 3.29 2.52 -1.61
C SER A 166 4.01 1.18 -1.71
N PHE A 167 3.37 0.16 -2.32
CA PHE A 167 4.00 -1.14 -2.57
C PHE A 167 5.29 -1.02 -3.39
N TRP A 168 5.29 -0.31 -4.51
CA TRP A 168 6.48 -0.17 -5.37
C TRP A 168 7.60 0.63 -4.69
N ILE A 169 7.26 1.68 -3.93
CA ILE A 169 8.23 2.45 -3.15
C ILE A 169 8.92 1.56 -2.10
N LYS A 170 8.14 0.81 -1.31
CA LYS A 170 8.68 -0.14 -0.33
C LYS A 170 9.54 -1.22 -0.99
N LEU A 171 9.06 -1.84 -2.07
CA LEU A 171 9.79 -2.88 -2.78
C LEU A 171 11.15 -2.37 -3.32
N PHE A 172 11.18 -1.14 -3.86
CA PHE A 172 12.42 -0.49 -4.28
C PHE A 172 13.42 -0.34 -3.12
N PHE A 173 12.97 0.16 -1.97
CA PHE A 173 13.83 0.29 -0.79
C PHE A 173 14.33 -1.07 -0.29
N ILE A 174 13.45 -2.06 -0.13
CA ILE A 174 13.81 -3.40 0.34
C ILE A 174 14.87 -4.05 -0.56
N ILE A 175 14.71 -3.98 -1.88
CA ILE A 175 15.70 -4.51 -2.83
C ILE A 175 17.03 -3.76 -2.69
N THR A 176 16.99 -2.43 -2.59
CA THR A 176 18.19 -1.59 -2.44
C THR A 176 18.93 -1.91 -1.13
N GLU A 177 18.21 -2.03 -0.02
CA GLU A 177 18.76 -2.38 1.30
C GLU A 177 19.36 -3.78 1.30
N VAL A 178 18.69 -4.79 0.73
CA VAL A 178 19.23 -6.15 0.63
C VAL A 178 20.53 -6.16 -0.19
N CYS A 179 20.57 -5.48 -1.34
CA CYS A 179 21.78 -5.37 -2.15
C CYS A 179 22.94 -4.71 -1.39
N LEU A 180 22.68 -3.60 -0.69
CA LEU A 180 23.70 -2.89 0.08
C LEU A 180 24.13 -3.64 1.35
N ALA A 181 23.22 -4.32 2.04
CA ALA A 181 23.52 -5.16 3.21
C ALA A 181 24.37 -6.38 2.84
N VAL A 182 24.13 -6.99 1.67
CA VAL A 182 25.00 -8.05 1.13
C VAL A 182 26.38 -7.48 0.80
N ALA A 183 26.47 -6.32 0.13
CA ALA A 183 27.75 -5.68 -0.15
C ALA A 183 28.52 -5.34 1.14
N PHE A 184 27.85 -4.78 2.15
CA PHE A 184 28.39 -4.52 3.49
C PHE A 184 28.96 -5.79 4.13
N ALA A 185 28.18 -6.87 4.16
CA ALA A 185 28.60 -8.14 4.75
C ALA A 185 29.80 -8.77 4.02
N VAL A 186 29.89 -8.63 2.69
CA VAL A 186 31.02 -9.08 1.88
C VAL A 186 32.26 -8.24 2.15
N CYS A 187 32.16 -6.90 2.10
CA CYS A 187 33.30 -6.01 2.37
C CYS A 187 33.83 -6.15 3.80
N SER A 188 32.94 -6.34 4.78
CA SER A 188 33.31 -6.60 6.18
C SER A 188 34.08 -7.93 6.32
N LYS A 189 33.61 -9.02 5.69
CA LYS A 189 34.33 -10.31 5.67
C LYS A 189 35.65 -10.29 4.90
N GLN A 190 35.80 -9.39 3.92
CA GLN A 190 37.05 -9.21 3.17
C GLN A 190 38.01 -8.21 3.86
N HIS A 191 37.70 -7.74 5.08
CA HIS A 191 38.50 -6.77 5.82
C HIS A 191 38.67 -5.40 5.10
N VAL A 192 37.78 -5.06 4.17
CA VAL A 192 37.78 -3.79 3.43
C VAL A 192 37.00 -2.74 4.23
N TYR A 193 37.49 -2.45 5.43
CA TYR A 193 36.75 -1.75 6.49
C TYR A 193 36.21 -0.38 6.09
N ASN A 194 36.98 0.43 5.33
CA ASN A 194 36.54 1.76 4.91
C ASN A 194 35.33 1.73 3.97
N VAL A 195 35.29 0.76 3.04
CA VAL A 195 34.16 0.58 2.12
C VAL A 195 32.96 0.02 2.87
N ALA A 196 33.18 -0.95 3.76
CA ALA A 196 32.12 -1.47 4.62
C ALA A 196 31.52 -0.38 5.53
N ALA A 197 32.32 0.51 6.11
CA ALA A 197 31.81 1.61 6.92
C ALA A 197 30.93 2.56 6.09
N VAL A 198 31.37 2.97 4.89
CA VAL A 198 30.54 3.77 3.98
C VAL A 198 29.23 3.06 3.63
N LEU A 199 29.27 1.75 3.37
CA LEU A 199 28.06 0.96 3.10
C LEU A 199 27.10 0.90 4.30
N GLU A 200 27.59 0.75 5.53
CA GLU A 200 26.77 0.78 6.75
C GLU A 200 26.04 2.12 6.90
N TRP A 201 26.73 3.24 6.69
CA TRP A 201 26.14 4.58 6.67
C TRP A 201 25.09 4.72 5.56
N CYS A 202 25.38 4.28 4.34
CA CYS A 202 24.43 4.31 3.23
C CYS A 202 23.17 3.47 3.49
N VAL A 203 23.32 2.23 3.98
CA VAL A 203 22.20 1.37 4.40
C VAL A 203 21.37 2.08 5.45
N SER A 204 22.00 2.63 6.49
CA SER A 204 21.31 3.25 7.61
C SER A 204 20.53 4.52 7.22
N PHE A 205 21.04 5.32 6.27
CA PHE A 205 20.29 6.44 5.71
C PHE A 205 19.17 6.00 4.75
N ILE A 206 19.34 4.89 4.01
CA ILE A 206 18.29 4.35 3.14
C ILE A 206 17.14 3.73 3.96
N TYR A 207 17.47 3.09 5.09
CA TYR A 207 16.50 2.61 6.07
C TYR A 207 15.58 3.72 6.60
N CYS A 208 16.08 4.95 6.74
CA CYS A 208 15.23 6.10 7.05
C CYS A 208 14.11 6.29 6.01
N PHE A 209 14.46 6.30 4.72
CA PHE A 209 13.48 6.49 3.66
C PHE A 209 12.50 5.31 3.54
N TYR A 210 12.96 4.09 3.84
CA TYR A 210 12.09 2.93 4.01
C TYR A 210 11.07 3.14 5.15
N VAL A 211 11.52 3.47 6.37
CA VAL A 211 10.64 3.76 7.53
C VAL A 211 9.67 4.91 7.22
N PHE A 212 10.17 5.99 6.61
CA PHE A 212 9.35 7.15 6.22
C PHE A 212 8.28 6.78 5.19
N SER A 213 8.53 5.82 4.30
CA SER A 213 7.55 5.40 3.28
C SER A 213 6.23 4.89 3.86
N PHE A 214 6.22 4.37 5.10
CA PHE A 214 5.00 3.91 5.78
C PHE A 214 3.98 5.03 6.03
N PHE A 215 4.40 6.30 6.02
CA PHE A 215 3.49 7.45 6.03
C PHE A 215 2.40 7.34 4.93
N ILE A 216 2.77 6.82 3.75
CA ILE A 216 1.90 6.74 2.58
C ILE A 216 0.70 5.81 2.85
N ASP A 217 0.86 4.77 3.66
CA ASP A 217 -0.21 3.81 3.97
C ASP A 217 -1.30 4.41 4.87
N PHE A 218 -0.95 5.41 5.68
CA PHE A 218 -1.89 6.10 6.56
C PHE A 218 -2.66 7.24 5.87
N LEU A 219 -2.21 7.69 4.68
CA LEU A 219 -2.87 8.77 3.93
C LEU A 219 -4.37 8.51 3.66
N PRO A 220 -4.81 7.31 3.21
CA PRO A 220 -6.23 7.05 2.97
C PRO A 220 -7.10 7.22 4.23
N ALA A 221 -6.62 6.77 5.39
CA ALA A 221 -7.35 6.86 6.66
C ALA A 221 -7.64 8.32 7.06
N THR A 222 -6.79 9.28 6.68
CA THR A 222 -7.01 10.72 6.94
C THR A 222 -8.04 11.36 6.02
N ARG A 223 -8.20 10.86 4.79
CA ARG A 223 -9.13 11.39 3.77
C ARG A 223 -10.57 10.91 3.94
N SER A 224 -10.81 9.96 4.85
CA SER A 224 -12.10 9.30 5.10
C SER A 224 -13.28 10.23 5.47
N LYS A 225 -13.04 11.47 5.92
CA LYS A 225 -14.07 12.38 6.45
C LYS A 225 -15.14 12.88 5.46
N HIS A 226 -15.01 12.66 4.14
CA HIS A 226 -16.00 13.19 3.19
C HIS A 226 -16.31 12.34 1.95
N HIS A 227 -15.58 11.24 1.69
CA HIS A 227 -15.74 10.46 0.45
C HIS A 227 -16.00 8.97 0.64
N GLN A 228 -15.82 8.42 1.85
CA GLN A 228 -15.84 6.97 2.06
C GLN A 228 -17.27 6.38 2.08
N SER A 229 -18.29 7.13 2.49
CA SER A 229 -19.68 6.64 2.50
C SER A 229 -20.13 6.19 1.12
N LYS A 230 -20.09 7.10 0.12
CA LYS A 230 -20.54 6.78 -1.25
C LYS A 230 -19.77 5.64 -1.90
N GLN A 231 -18.45 5.54 -1.70
CA GLN A 231 -17.65 4.53 -2.38
C GLN A 231 -17.76 3.14 -1.71
N THR A 232 -17.90 3.09 -0.38
CA THR A 232 -18.16 1.84 0.33
C THR A 232 -19.62 1.39 0.22
N GLU A 233 -20.60 2.30 0.19
CA GLU A 233 -22.00 1.95 -0.10
C GLU A 233 -22.13 1.39 -1.52
N MET A 234 -21.53 2.04 -2.54
CA MET A 234 -21.55 1.48 -3.91
C MET A 234 -20.83 0.13 -3.99
N GLN A 235 -19.67 -0.06 -3.36
CA GLN A 235 -18.98 -1.35 -3.39
C GLN A 235 -19.76 -2.49 -2.70
N VAL A 236 -20.37 -2.23 -1.53
CA VAL A 236 -21.21 -3.23 -0.85
C VAL A 236 -22.48 -3.52 -1.66
N PHE A 237 -23.07 -2.50 -2.29
CA PHE A 237 -24.22 -2.67 -3.17
C PHE A 237 -23.86 -3.48 -4.42
N GLU A 238 -22.72 -3.19 -5.05
CA GLU A 238 -22.22 -3.88 -6.24
C GLU A 238 -21.87 -5.35 -5.94
N GLU A 239 -21.12 -5.62 -4.86
CA GLU A 239 -20.77 -6.98 -4.39
C GLU A 239 -22.03 -7.79 -3.98
N SER A 240 -23.03 -7.15 -3.36
CA SER A 240 -24.33 -7.78 -3.08
C SER A 240 -25.11 -8.10 -4.36
N SER A 241 -25.06 -7.23 -5.37
CA SER A 241 -25.76 -7.41 -6.65
C SER A 241 -25.11 -8.47 -7.54
N GLU A 242 -23.78 -8.65 -7.47
CA GLU A 242 -23.09 -9.76 -8.11
C GLU A 242 -23.43 -11.10 -7.43
N THR A 243 -23.55 -11.09 -6.10
CA THR A 243 -23.94 -12.28 -5.32
C THR A 243 -25.38 -12.72 -5.64
N GLU A 244 -26.34 -11.79 -5.72
CA GLU A 244 -27.72 -12.11 -6.14
C GLU A 244 -27.79 -12.59 -7.60
N ARG A 245 -27.04 -11.97 -8.52
CA ARG A 245 -26.97 -12.41 -9.93
C ARG A 245 -26.38 -13.80 -10.10
N SER A 246 -25.44 -14.21 -9.23
CA SER A 246 -24.84 -15.54 -9.27
C SER A 246 -25.74 -16.66 -8.71
N HIS A 247 -26.88 -16.32 -8.09
CA HIS A 247 -27.87 -17.29 -7.59
C HIS A 247 -29.09 -17.49 -8.51
N MET A 248 -29.20 -16.75 -9.63
CA MET A 248 -30.23 -16.90 -10.66
C MET A 248 -29.59 -17.13 -12.04
N GLY A 249 -29.26 -18.37 -12.37
CA GLY A 249 -28.74 -18.68 -13.71
C GLY A 249 -28.07 -20.03 -13.89
N ASP A 250 -28.80 -21.13 -13.69
CA ASP A 250 -28.44 -22.41 -14.31
C ASP A 250 -29.68 -23.08 -14.92
N GLY A 251 -29.52 -23.66 -16.10
CA GLY A 251 -30.58 -24.39 -16.82
C GLY A 251 -31.32 -23.63 -17.95
N ALA A 252 -30.66 -23.42 -19.09
CA ALA A 252 -31.20 -23.76 -20.43
C ALA A 252 -30.16 -23.47 -21.53
N ALA A 253 -29.79 -24.49 -22.31
CA ALA A 253 -28.96 -24.35 -23.51
C ALA A 253 -29.84 -24.17 -24.76
N ASP A 254 -29.33 -23.47 -25.78
CA ASP A 254 -29.13 -24.07 -27.12
C ASP A 254 -28.17 -23.21 -28.00
N ASN A 255 -27.75 -23.78 -29.12
CA ASN A 255 -26.73 -23.36 -30.07
C ASN A 255 -27.16 -22.19 -30.99
N GLN A 256 -26.19 -21.39 -31.47
CA GLN A 256 -25.69 -21.54 -32.86
C GLN A 256 -24.41 -20.71 -33.15
N GLN A 257 -23.74 -21.09 -34.24
CA GLN A 257 -22.32 -20.83 -34.49
C GLN A 257 -22.02 -19.47 -35.14
N TYR A 258 -20.86 -18.90 -34.80
CA TYR A 258 -20.19 -17.85 -35.58
C TYR A 258 -18.90 -18.43 -36.19
N TYR A 259 -18.78 -18.41 -37.53
CA TYR A 259 -17.50 -18.63 -38.24
C TYR A 259 -17.36 -17.63 -39.41
N ARG A 260 -16.13 -17.27 -39.77
CA ARG A 260 -15.81 -16.01 -40.48
C ARG A 260 -14.78 -16.21 -41.61
N GLY A 261 -15.19 -15.99 -42.87
CA GLY A 261 -14.32 -15.91 -44.07
C GLY A 261 -13.88 -17.26 -44.67
N ASN A 262 -13.49 -17.38 -45.96
CA ASN A 262 -13.26 -16.35 -46.98
C ASN A 262 -13.35 -16.89 -48.44
N SER A 263 -13.76 -16.02 -49.38
CA SER A 263 -13.50 -15.98 -50.85
C SER A 263 -13.40 -17.24 -51.74
N GLN A 264 -14.28 -17.35 -52.76
CA GLN A 264 -13.94 -17.79 -54.14
C GLN A 264 -14.76 -17.04 -55.22
N MET A 265 -14.21 -17.00 -56.44
CA MET A 265 -14.48 -16.12 -57.58
C MET A 265 -15.84 -16.29 -58.29
N ALA A 266 -16.46 -15.19 -58.77
CA ALA A 266 -16.91 -14.98 -60.17
C ALA A 266 -17.59 -13.61 -60.40
N VAL A 267 -17.31 -12.99 -61.54
CA VAL A 267 -17.92 -11.75 -62.14
C VAL A 267 -18.27 -12.18 -63.59
N PRO A 268 -19.24 -11.62 -64.36
CA PRO A 268 -19.70 -10.23 -64.37
C PRO A 268 -21.20 -9.98 -64.70
N GLN A 269 -21.50 -8.79 -65.28
CA GLN A 269 -22.75 -8.33 -65.94
C GLN A 269 -23.88 -7.80 -65.01
N THR A 270 -24.56 -6.66 -65.27
CA THR A 270 -24.51 -5.66 -66.38
C THR A 270 -24.94 -4.24 -65.92
N ASN A 271 -24.67 -3.22 -66.75
CA ASN A 271 -25.05 -1.80 -66.64
C ASN A 271 -26.53 -1.50 -66.29
N GLY A 272 -26.77 -0.31 -65.69
CA GLY A 272 -28.09 0.34 -65.68
C GLY A 272 -28.16 1.67 -64.91
N TYR A 273 -27.85 2.80 -65.56
CA TYR A 273 -28.30 4.12 -65.10
C TYR A 273 -29.80 4.30 -65.38
N THR A 274 -30.57 4.96 -64.50
CA THR A 274 -31.65 5.91 -64.87
C THR A 274 -32.13 6.69 -63.65
N ASN A 275 -32.29 8.01 -63.83
CA ASN A 275 -32.97 8.94 -62.91
C ASN A 275 -34.44 9.09 -63.37
N GLY A 276 -35.41 9.23 -62.46
CA GLY A 276 -36.81 9.44 -62.87
C GLY A 276 -37.73 9.97 -61.78
N TYR A 277 -38.05 11.26 -61.83
CA TYR A 277 -39.17 11.86 -61.10
C TYR A 277 -40.48 11.60 -61.85
N THR A 278 -41.56 11.16 -61.20
CA THR A 278 -42.91 11.73 -61.47
C THR A 278 -43.87 11.58 -60.29
N ASN A 279 -44.82 12.51 -60.24
CA ASN A 279 -45.88 12.73 -59.26
C ASN A 279 -47.12 11.84 -59.50
N GLY A 280 -47.95 11.59 -58.48
CA GLY A 280 -49.20 10.82 -58.62
C GLY A 280 -50.04 10.74 -57.34
N ASN A 281 -50.97 11.69 -57.15
CA ASN A 281 -51.92 11.70 -56.03
C ASN A 281 -52.94 10.55 -56.11
N GLY A 282 -53.25 9.94 -54.96
CA GLY A 282 -54.43 9.10 -54.73
C GLY A 282 -54.92 9.26 -53.28
N TYR A 283 -56.18 9.65 -53.10
CA TYR A 283 -56.79 9.95 -51.79
C TYR A 283 -57.64 8.77 -51.25
N THR A 284 -58.01 8.87 -49.96
CA THR A 284 -58.95 8.03 -49.18
C THR A 284 -58.39 6.69 -48.67
N ASN A 285 -58.75 6.14 -47.49
CA ASN A 285 -59.27 6.68 -46.21
C ASN A 285 -59.20 5.51 -45.18
N GLY A 286 -58.89 5.64 -43.88
CA GLY A 286 -58.50 6.77 -43.01
C GLY A 286 -57.98 6.21 -41.66
N ASN A 287 -57.80 7.02 -40.60
CA ASN A 287 -57.33 6.53 -39.29
C ASN A 287 -57.79 7.39 -38.10
N THR A 288 -58.12 6.77 -36.96
CA THR A 288 -58.60 7.35 -35.68
C THR A 288 -58.23 6.37 -34.56
N ASN A 289 -57.81 6.70 -33.34
CA ASN A 289 -57.58 7.94 -32.55
C ASN A 289 -56.35 7.65 -31.63
N GLY A 290 -55.75 8.56 -30.86
CA GLY A 290 -55.98 9.98 -30.55
C GLY A 290 -55.03 10.40 -29.41
N TYR A 291 -54.63 11.67 -29.32
CA TYR A 291 -53.50 12.11 -28.48
C TYR A 291 -53.84 12.49 -27.02
N VAL A 292 -52.76 12.51 -26.22
CA VAL A 292 -52.60 12.91 -24.81
C VAL A 292 -53.09 14.33 -24.49
N SER A 293 -53.45 14.60 -23.22
CA SER A 293 -53.70 15.94 -22.67
C SER A 293 -52.75 16.27 -21.51
N HIS A 294 -51.93 17.32 -21.67
CA HIS A 294 -51.16 17.97 -20.60
C HIS A 294 -51.70 19.39 -20.35
N THR A 295 -51.65 19.87 -19.11
CA THR A 295 -52.05 21.24 -18.74
C THR A 295 -50.89 22.24 -18.79
N ALA A 296 -51.22 23.52 -19.00
CA ALA A 296 -50.31 24.56 -19.51
C ALA A 296 -49.14 25.01 -18.60
N ASN A 297 -48.97 24.44 -17.40
CA ASN A 297 -47.95 24.88 -16.42
C ASN A 297 -46.89 23.80 -16.07
N GLY A 298 -46.72 22.76 -16.90
CA GLY A 298 -45.44 22.04 -17.01
C GLY A 298 -44.96 21.13 -15.85
N TYR A 299 -45.74 20.92 -14.79
CA TYR A 299 -45.38 20.01 -13.70
C TYR A 299 -46.05 18.64 -13.83
N PRO A 300 -45.35 17.51 -13.56
CA PRO A 300 -45.99 16.21 -13.41
C PRO A 300 -46.85 16.17 -12.15
N LYS A 301 -48.04 15.59 -12.26
CA LYS A 301 -49.01 15.44 -11.16
C LYS A 301 -48.46 14.44 -10.13
N PRO A 302 -48.49 14.72 -8.81
CA PRO A 302 -48.09 13.75 -7.79
C PRO A 302 -48.93 12.48 -7.84
N ALA A 303 -48.34 11.36 -7.43
CA ALA A 303 -49.07 10.10 -7.23
C ALA A 303 -50.13 10.26 -6.13
N VAL A 304 -51.22 9.51 -6.26
CA VAL A 304 -52.36 9.56 -5.33
C VAL A 304 -52.05 8.72 -4.09
N ASP A 305 -52.18 9.31 -2.90
CA ASP A 305 -52.06 8.58 -1.62
C ASP A 305 -53.14 7.48 -1.50
N PRO A 306 -52.85 6.35 -0.83
CA PRO A 306 -53.83 5.30 -0.60
C PRO A 306 -54.96 5.78 0.33
N SER A 307 -56.20 5.45 -0.05
CA SER A 307 -57.44 5.84 0.64
C SER A 307 -57.53 5.32 2.08
N PRO A 308 -58.15 6.07 3.02
CA PRO A 308 -58.20 5.70 4.43
C PRO A 308 -59.13 4.52 4.73
N LEU A 309 -58.73 3.68 5.68
CA LEU A 309 -59.57 2.62 6.25
C LEU A 309 -60.68 3.22 7.14
N PRO A 310 -61.92 2.69 7.10
CA PRO A 310 -63.01 3.17 7.95
C PRO A 310 -62.85 2.69 9.40
N SER A 311 -63.15 3.58 10.33
CA SER A 311 -63.18 3.30 11.78
C SER A 311 -64.33 2.36 12.17
N GLN A 312 -64.06 1.42 13.08
CA GLN A 312 -65.09 0.86 13.96
C GLN A 312 -64.61 0.98 15.42
N ASN A 313 -65.43 1.66 16.22
CA ASN A 313 -65.37 1.60 17.68
C ASN A 313 -66.23 0.42 18.13
N PHE A 314 -65.72 -0.44 19.01
CA PHE A 314 -66.35 -0.93 20.24
C PHE A 314 -65.33 -1.72 21.06
#